data_AF-A0A956XZN8-F1
#
_entry.id   AF-A0A956XZN8-F1
#
_cell.length_a   1.000
_cell.length_b   1.000
_cell.length_c   1.000
_cell.angle_alpha   90.00
_cell.angle_beta   90.00
_cell.angle_gamma   90.00
#
_symmetry.space_group_name_H-M   'P 1'
#
loop_
_entity.id
_entity.type
_entity.pdbx_description
1 polymer ?
#
loop_
_entity_poly.entity_id
_entity_poly.type
_entity_poly.pdbx_seq_one_letter_code
_entity_poly.pdbx_strand_id
1 'polypeptide(L)'
;MRIGLIPLDERPVNVRYPQMIAEIAGHEIVLPPMEVLSQRRKPANRNTLKSWMQSQAVDAWLVSVDMLGYGGLVASRTSDDDVTDIQASINDLRVL
;
A
#
# COMPACT_ATOMS: atom_id res chain seq x y z
N MET A 1 6.29 -17.18 5.71
CA MET A 1 6.69 -16.16 4.70
C MET A 1 6.58 -14.80 5.32
N ARG A 2 7.43 -13.88 4.89
CA ARG A 2 7.35 -12.46 5.17
C ARG A 2 6.67 -11.77 3.99
N ILE A 3 5.47 -11.23 4.20
CA ILE A 3 4.61 -10.71 3.14
C ILE A 3 4.51 -9.19 3.30
N GLY A 4 4.90 -8.43 2.29
CA GLY A 4 4.69 -6.99 2.25
C GLY A 4 3.23 -6.67 1.93
N LEU A 5 2.58 -5.84 2.74
CA LEU A 5 1.21 -5.40 2.53
C LEU A 5 1.16 -3.89 2.28
N ILE A 6 0.64 -3.51 1.12
CA ILE A 6 0.14 -2.16 0.88
C ILE A 6 -1.38 -2.18 1.07
N PRO A 7 -1.88 -1.69 2.21
CA PRO A 7 -3.30 -1.75 2.54
C PRO A 7 -4.12 -0.75 1.71
N LEU A 8 -5.44 -0.93 1.70
CA LEU A 8 -6.36 -0.03 1.01
C LEU A 8 -6.37 1.41 1.57
N ASP A 9 -6.23 1.53 2.89
CA ASP A 9 -6.11 2.77 3.66
C ASP A 9 -5.62 2.44 5.08
N GLU A 10 -5.55 3.46 5.94
CA GLU A 10 -5.02 3.37 7.30
C GLU A 10 -5.97 2.75 8.33
N ARG A 11 -7.21 2.40 7.95
CA ARG A 11 -8.22 1.91 8.90
C ARG A 11 -7.81 0.55 9.47
N PRO A 12 -8.09 0.26 10.75
CA PRO A 12 -7.66 -0.98 11.41
C PRO A 12 -8.01 -2.27 10.68
N VAL A 13 -9.14 -2.31 9.98
CA VAL A 13 -9.58 -3.47 9.18
C VAL A 13 -8.62 -3.80 8.03
N ASN A 14 -7.92 -2.79 7.49
CA ASN A 14 -6.99 -2.95 6.37
C ASN A 14 -5.55 -3.22 6.82
N VAL A 15 -5.25 -3.05 8.11
CA VAL A 15 -3.90 -3.23 8.66
C VAL A 15 -3.85 -4.36 9.71
N ARG A 16 -4.62 -4.26 10.79
CA ARG A 16 -4.56 -5.21 11.92
C ARG A 16 -5.15 -6.56 11.58
N TYR A 17 -6.27 -6.61 10.85
CA TYR A 17 -6.92 -7.88 10.56
C TYR A 17 -6.07 -8.75 9.60
N PRO A 18 -5.47 -8.22 8.53
CA PRO A 18 -4.51 -8.97 7.73
C PRO A 18 -3.32 -9.51 8.54
N GLN A 19 -2.77 -8.71 9.47
CA GLN A 19 -1.71 -9.18 10.37
C GLN A 19 -2.18 -10.38 11.21
N MET A 20 -3.34 -10.26 11.88
CA MET A 20 -3.90 -11.34 12.70
C MET A 20 -4.17 -12.62 11.87
N ILE A 21 -4.69 -12.47 10.64
CA ILE A 21 -4.96 -13.61 9.75
C ILE A 21 -3.65 -14.29 9.32
N ALA A 22 -2.63 -13.50 8.97
CA ALA A 22 -1.32 -14.04 8.60
C ALA A 22 -0.66 -14.78 9.76
N GLU A 23 -0.74 -14.22 10.97
CA GLU A 23 -0.22 -14.85 12.19
C GLU A 23 -0.87 -16.21 12.46
N ILE A 24 -2.20 -16.31 12.31
CA ILE A 24 -2.93 -17.59 12.43
C ILE A 24 -2.37 -18.64 11.43
N ALA A 25 -2.00 -18.20 10.23
CA ALA A 25 -1.46 -19.06 9.19
C ALA A 25 0.07 -19.27 9.29
N GLY A 26 0.75 -18.72 10.30
CA GLY A 26 2.21 -18.85 10.46
C GLY A 26 3.03 -17.96 9.51
N HIS A 27 2.48 -16.84 9.08
CA HIS A 27 3.13 -15.83 8.22
C HIS A 27 3.27 -14.48 8.94
N GLU A 28 4.20 -13.64 8.47
CA GLU A 28 4.41 -12.27 8.95
C GLU A 28 3.92 -11.27 7.90
N ILE A 29 3.19 -10.24 8.34
CA ILE A 29 2.80 -9.09 7.50
C ILE A 29 3.68 -7.90 7.85
N VAL A 30 4.33 -7.36 6.82
CA VAL A 30 5.15 -6.14 6.88
C VAL A 30 4.34 -4.99 6.33
N LEU A 31 4.11 -3.97 7.14
CA LEU A 31 3.31 -2.80 6.79
C LEU A 31 4.17 -1.53 6.74
N PRO A 32 3.82 -0.56 5.88
CA PRO A 32 4.40 0.76 5.96
C PRO A 32 4.05 1.43 7.29
N PRO A 33 4.92 2.31 7.81
CA PRO A 33 4.58 3.18 8.92
C PRO A 33 3.29 3.97 8.65
N MET A 34 2.52 4.27 9.69
CA MET A 34 1.21 4.93 9.55
C MET A 34 1.31 6.30 8.87
N GLU A 35 2.44 7.00 9.04
CA GLU A 35 2.75 8.27 8.40
C GLU A 35 3.00 8.17 6.88
N VAL A 36 3.28 6.97 6.38
CA VAL A 36 3.44 6.69 4.95
C VAL A 36 2.09 6.37 4.29
N LEU A 37 1.08 5.98 5.07
CA LEU A 37 -0.27 5.71 4.60
C LEU A 37 -1.13 6.98 4.44
N SER A 38 -2.34 6.82 3.91
CA SER A 38 -3.35 7.88 3.87
C SER A 38 -3.72 8.36 5.27
N GLN A 39 -4.15 9.61 5.36
CA GLN A 39 -4.66 10.18 6.61
C GLN A 39 -6.05 10.76 6.36
N ARG A 40 -7.08 9.93 6.55
CA ARG A 40 -8.50 10.24 6.31
C ARG A 40 -8.76 10.68 4.86
N ARG A 41 -8.80 12.00 4.63
CA ARG A 41 -9.02 12.61 3.31
C ARG A 41 -7.72 13.08 2.64
N LYS A 42 -6.60 12.97 3.35
CA LYS A 42 -5.29 13.30 2.80
C LYS A 42 -4.70 12.03 2.15
N PRO A 43 -4.45 12.04 0.84
CA PRO A 43 -3.80 10.92 0.16
C PRO A 43 -2.39 10.67 0.72
N ALA A 44 -1.96 9.40 0.68
CA ALA A 44 -0.58 9.02 0.92
C ALA A 44 0.35 9.64 -0.13
N ASN A 45 1.60 9.91 0.26
CA ASN A 45 2.62 10.28 -0.71
C ASN A 45 3.12 9.03 -1.45
N ARG A 46 2.77 8.92 -2.74
CA ARG A 46 3.12 7.78 -3.60
C ARG A 46 4.63 7.52 -3.68
N ASN A 47 5.44 8.58 -3.73
CA ASN A 47 6.90 8.44 -3.77
C ASN A 47 7.45 7.88 -2.46
N THR A 48 6.97 8.38 -1.31
CA THR A 48 7.35 7.86 0.00
C THR A 48 6.92 6.40 0.17
N LEU A 49 5.72 6.04 -0.28
CA LEU A 49 5.22 4.67 -0.27
C LEU A 49 6.12 3.75 -1.11
N LYS A 50 6.46 4.16 -2.33
CA LYS A 50 7.36 3.42 -3.22
C LYS A 50 8.75 3.23 -2.61
N SER A 51 9.36 4.30 -2.09
CA SER A 51 10.67 4.21 -1.44
C SER A 51 10.64 3.26 -0.24
N TRP A 52 9.55 3.27 0.53
CA TRP A 52 9.36 2.30 1.59
C TRP A 52 9.29 0.87 1.03
N MET A 53 8.49 0.61 -0.01
CA MET A 53 8.39 -0.73 -0.63
C MET A 53 9.75 -1.25 -1.09
N GLN A 54 10.52 -0.42 -1.78
CA GLN A 54 11.87 -0.76 -2.28
C GLN A 54 12.88 -1.06 -1.17
N SER A 55 12.63 -0.55 0.05
CA SER A 55 13.48 -0.82 1.21
C SER A 55 13.19 -2.17 1.89
N GLN A 56 12.11 -2.85 1.52
CA GLN A 56 11.68 -4.10 2.17
C GLN A 56 12.13 -5.33 1.39
N ALA A 57 12.77 -6.27 2.09
CA ALA A 57 12.98 -7.63 1.61
C ALA A 57 11.82 -8.52 2.10
N VAL A 58 10.98 -8.97 1.17
CA VAL A 58 9.79 -9.82 1.44
C VAL A 58 9.70 -10.93 0.40
N ASP A 59 9.06 -12.04 0.78
CA ASP A 59 8.87 -13.19 -0.12
C ASP A 59 7.75 -12.96 -1.15
N ALA A 60 6.79 -12.11 -0.81
CA ALA A 60 5.64 -11.78 -1.64
C ALA A 60 5.03 -10.43 -1.27
N TRP A 61 4.28 -9.85 -2.21
CA TRP A 61 3.55 -8.59 -2.04
C TRP A 61 2.03 -8.79 -2.20
N LEU A 62 1.26 -8.19 -1.30
CA LEU A 62 -0.17 -7.95 -1.45
C LEU A 62 -0.39 -6.44 -1.54
N VAL A 63 -0.86 -5.95 -2.69
CA VAL A 63 -0.87 -4.51 -3.00
C VAL A 63 -2.27 -4.03 -3.36
N SER A 64 -2.77 -3.04 -2.62
CA SER A 64 -3.88 -2.20 -3.08
C SER A 64 -3.39 -1.24 -4.16
N VAL A 65 -3.90 -1.42 -5.38
CA VAL A 65 -3.63 -0.51 -6.50
C VAL A 65 -4.23 0.89 -6.28
N ASP A 66 -5.30 1.02 -5.50
CA ASP A 66 -5.85 2.31 -5.09
C ASP A 66 -4.85 3.11 -4.23
N MET A 67 -4.22 2.43 -3.27
CA MET A 67 -3.19 3.04 -2.42
C MET A 67 -1.94 3.40 -3.22
N LEU A 68 -1.46 2.50 -4.08
CA LEU A 68 -0.29 2.75 -4.90
C LEU A 68 -0.51 3.87 -5.92
N GLY A 69 -1.64 3.82 -6.61
CA GLY A 69 -1.96 4.73 -7.71
C GLY A 69 -2.41 6.11 -7.24
N TYR A 70 -3.23 6.17 -6.19
CA TYR A 70 -3.91 7.40 -5.77
C TYR A 70 -3.58 7.83 -4.34
N GLY A 71 -2.88 6.99 -3.57
CA GLY A 71 -2.64 7.26 -2.15
C GLY A 71 -3.85 6.97 -1.26
N GLY A 72 -4.77 6.11 -1.69
CA GLY A 72 -5.84 5.53 -0.85
C GLY A 72 -7.22 5.54 -1.50
N LEU A 73 -8.17 4.80 -0.92
CA LEU A 73 -9.51 4.60 -1.48
C LEU A 73 -10.31 5.89 -1.71
N VAL A 74 -10.22 6.86 -0.80
CA VAL A 74 -10.95 8.13 -0.98
C VAL A 74 -10.36 8.90 -2.16
N ALA A 75 -9.03 8.95 -2.24
CA ALA A 75 -8.31 9.63 -3.31
C ALA A 75 -8.59 9.01 -4.68
N SER A 76 -8.72 7.67 -4.77
CA SER A 76 -9.04 7.00 -6.04
C SER A 76 -10.42 7.32 -6.59
N ARG A 77 -11.29 7.97 -5.81
CA ARG A 77 -12.65 8.37 -6.21
C ARG A 77 -12.81 9.87 -6.42
N THR A 78 -11.82 10.66 -6.02
CA THR A 78 -11.90 12.13 -6.04
C THR A 78 -10.67 12.78 -6.70
N SER A 79 -9.77 11.99 -7.26
CA SER A 79 -8.58 12.47 -7.95
C SER A 79 -8.93 12.88 -9.38
N ASP A 80 -8.34 13.99 -9.81
CA ASP A 80 -8.34 14.47 -11.19
C ASP A 80 -6.98 14.17 -11.88
N ASP A 81 -6.15 13.29 -11.30
CA ASP A 81 -4.86 12.88 -11.86
C ASP A 81 -5.09 12.19 -13.21
N ASP A 82 -4.16 12.41 -14.15
CA ASP A 82 -4.23 11.75 -15.45
C ASP A 82 -3.99 10.24 -15.31
N VAL A 83 -4.70 9.45 -16.11
CA VAL A 83 -4.57 7.99 -16.12
C VAL A 83 -3.12 7.54 -16.35
N THR A 84 -2.33 8.32 -17.10
CA THR A 84 -0.92 8.05 -17.36
C THR A 84 -0.06 8.14 -16.10
N ASP A 85 -0.34 9.10 -15.20
CA ASP A 85 0.36 9.24 -13.92
C ASP A 85 0.06 8.05 -12.98
N ILE A 86 -1.20 7.60 -12.98
CA ILE A 86 -1.65 6.44 -12.22
C ILE A 86 -1.00 5.16 -12.76
N GLN A 87 -0.99 5.00 -14.08
CA GLN A 87 -0.35 3.87 -14.75
C GLN A 87 1.16 3.82 -14.48
N ALA A 88 1.84 4.96 -14.45
CA ALA A 88 3.26 5.04 -14.10
C ALA A 88 3.50 4.49 -12.69
N SER A 89 2.66 4.88 -11.72
CA SER A 89 2.76 4.40 -10.34
C SER A 89 2.53 2.88 -10.22
N ILE A 90 1.62 2.31 -11.01
CA ILE A 90 1.37 0.86 -11.04
C ILE A 90 2.50 0.10 -11.72
N ASN A 91 3.09 0.67 -12.78
CA ASN A 91 4.19 0.07 -13.50
C ASN A 91 5.44 -0.12 -12.63
N ASP A 92 5.56 0.64 -11.54
CA ASP A 92 6.63 0.48 -10.55
C ASP A 92 6.62 -0.90 -9.85
N LEU A 93 5.49 -1.62 -9.86
CA LEU A 93 5.44 -2.99 -9.35
C LEU A 93 6.27 -3.98 -10.17
N ARG A 94 6.62 -3.65 -11.42
CA ARG A 94 7.42 -4.53 -12.28
C ARG A 94 8.90 -4.60 -11.89
N VAL A 95 9.35 -3.70 -11.00
CA VAL A 95 10.76 -3.57 -10.61
C VAL A 95 10.99 -3.83 -9.11
N LEU A 96 9.96 -4.29 -8.40
CA LEU A 96 10.05 -4.82 -7.03
C LEU A 96 10.46 -6.29 -7.05
#